data_AF-A0A968H031-F1
#
_entry.id   AF-A0A968H031-F1
#
_cell.length_a   1.000
_cell.length_b   1.000
_cell.length_c   1.000
_cell.angle_alpha   90.00
_cell.angle_beta   90.00
_cell.angle_gamma   90.00
#
_symmetry.space_group_name_H-M   'P 1'
#
loop_
_entity.id
_entity.type
_entity.pdbx_description
1 polymer ?
#
loop_
_entity_poly.entity_id
_entity_poly.type
_entity_poly.pdbx_seq_one_letter_code
_entity_poly.pdbx_strand_id
1 'polypeptide(L)'
;MARAKHTARAEARRRHRQQAAEAVTADTELDAEGDESTGSEERRSSGRPARQADIKPEKRDPNARLGFGAAFREAYRPAKLREDLVLLPKLLTTRAFVAATLLGFAGAALLVAFPGYDGSAFAFELLVWPGAAIAPQLVAGFFAPRASYLLGFGVGLIQGVIFTTILTTLGDRLGAAVPPEQMSNLLFLGFVSGPFGGMLFAASAAWYRRFLALTSRRPASRTSSRSTSQRRSARR
;
A
#
# COMPACT_ATOMS: atom_id res chain seq x y z
N MET A 1 -37.89 21.26 33.32
CA MET A 1 -36.52 21.15 32.77
C MET A 1 -36.33 19.79 32.12
N ALA A 2 -36.46 19.65 30.79
CA ALA A 2 -36.22 18.38 30.09
C ALA A 2 -36.08 18.57 28.57
N ARG A 3 -34.92 19.02 28.07
CA ARG A 3 -34.64 19.06 26.61
C ARG A 3 -33.14 19.01 26.26
N ALA A 4 -32.35 18.19 26.96
CA ALA A 4 -30.90 18.07 26.70
C ALA A 4 -30.46 16.68 26.18
N LYS A 5 -31.24 15.61 26.37
CA LYS A 5 -30.83 14.23 25.99
C LYS A 5 -30.95 13.92 24.50
N HIS A 6 -31.76 14.63 23.73
CA HIS A 6 -31.99 14.32 22.30
C HIS A 6 -30.90 14.88 21.36
N THR A 7 -30.15 15.90 21.79
CA THR A 7 -29.07 16.52 21.01
C THR A 7 -27.78 15.71 21.08
N ALA A 8 -27.44 15.13 22.23
CA ALA A 8 -26.21 14.37 22.43
C ALA A 8 -26.05 13.19 21.46
N ARG A 9 -27.14 12.44 21.18
CA ARG A 9 -27.09 11.30 20.25
C ARG A 9 -27.00 11.74 18.78
N ALA A 10 -27.61 12.88 18.45
CA ALA A 10 -27.53 13.46 17.11
C ALA A 10 -26.12 14.04 16.85
N GLU A 11 -25.53 14.66 17.87
CA GLU A 11 -24.18 15.22 17.82
C GLU A 11 -23.12 14.11 17.76
N ALA A 12 -23.28 13.01 18.51
CA ALA A 12 -22.41 11.83 18.39
C ALA A 12 -22.43 11.24 16.98
N ARG A 13 -23.61 11.16 16.34
CA ARG A 13 -23.72 10.72 14.95
C ARG A 13 -23.11 11.71 13.96
N ARG A 14 -23.17 13.01 14.24
CA ARG A 14 -22.53 14.04 13.42
C ARG A 14 -21.01 13.94 13.50
N ARG A 15 -20.46 13.79 14.70
CA ARG A 15 -19.03 13.59 14.94
C ARG A 15 -18.52 12.31 14.29
N HIS A 16 -19.26 11.20 14.38
CA HIS A 16 -18.87 9.95 13.71
C HIS A 16 -18.90 10.08 12.18
N ARG A 17 -19.83 10.87 11.60
CA ARG A 17 -19.83 11.15 10.16
C ARG A 17 -18.70 12.09 9.74
N GLN A 18 -18.36 13.06 10.59
CA GLN A 18 -17.23 13.96 10.36
C GLN A 18 -15.91 13.19 10.45
N GLN A 19 -15.71 12.33 11.45
CA GLN A 19 -14.53 11.46 11.56
C GLN A 19 -14.45 10.42 10.43
N ALA A 20 -15.58 9.86 9.99
CA ALA A 20 -15.59 8.94 8.85
C ALA A 20 -15.33 9.67 7.52
N ALA A 21 -15.81 10.91 7.38
CA ALA A 21 -15.51 11.75 6.23
C ALA A 21 -14.04 12.18 6.24
N GLU A 22 -13.52 12.61 7.39
CA GLU A 22 -12.11 12.97 7.63
C GLU A 22 -11.16 11.80 7.43
N ALA A 23 -11.55 10.56 7.77
CA ALA A 23 -10.74 9.38 7.47
C ALA A 23 -10.69 9.11 5.95
N VAL A 24 -11.81 9.29 5.25
CA VAL A 24 -11.87 9.13 3.79
C VAL A 24 -11.17 10.28 3.07
N THR A 25 -11.30 11.53 3.54
CA THR A 25 -10.53 12.65 3.00
C THR A 25 -9.08 12.60 3.41
N ALA A 26 -8.66 12.14 4.58
CA ALA A 26 -7.25 11.95 4.88
C ALA A 26 -6.62 10.86 3.98
N ASP A 27 -7.35 9.77 3.72
CA ASP A 27 -6.95 8.76 2.74
C ASP A 27 -6.97 9.31 1.29
N THR A 28 -7.78 10.32 0.99
CA THR A 28 -7.91 10.94 -0.35
C THR A 28 -7.03 12.19 -0.56
N GLU A 29 -6.74 12.99 0.48
CA GLU A 29 -5.91 14.20 0.50
C GLU A 29 -4.43 13.80 0.50
N LEU A 30 -4.06 12.74 1.23
CA LEU A 30 -2.75 12.10 1.05
C LEU A 30 -2.57 11.53 -0.37
N ASP A 31 -3.67 11.37 -1.12
CA ASP A 31 -3.73 10.95 -2.53
C ASP A 31 -3.98 12.12 -3.51
N ALA A 32 -4.28 13.34 -3.03
CA ALA A 32 -4.68 14.52 -3.82
C ALA A 32 -3.79 15.77 -3.60
N GLU A 33 -2.88 15.78 -2.63
CA GLU A 33 -1.87 16.84 -2.41
C GLU A 33 -0.76 16.90 -3.51
N GLY A 34 -1.09 16.54 -4.75
CA GLY A 34 -0.20 16.63 -5.91
C GLY A 34 -0.77 17.43 -7.08
N ASP A 35 -1.87 18.17 -6.90
CA ASP A 35 -2.48 18.98 -7.95
C ASP A 35 -2.94 20.34 -7.43
N GLU A 36 -1.98 21.19 -7.07
CA GLU A 36 -2.17 22.64 -7.07
C GLU A 36 -1.05 23.29 -7.89
N SER A 37 -1.41 23.80 -9.08
CA SER A 37 -0.67 24.86 -9.74
C SER A 37 -1.66 25.84 -10.36
N THR A 38 -1.89 26.91 -9.62
CA THR A 38 -2.41 28.19 -10.09
C THR A 38 -1.38 28.91 -10.96
N GLY A 39 -1.81 29.44 -12.10
CA GLY A 39 -1.02 30.38 -12.91
C GLY A 39 -1.85 30.93 -14.07
N SER A 40 -2.39 32.13 -13.90
CA SER A 40 -3.27 32.85 -14.83
C SER A 40 -2.49 33.72 -15.85
N GLU A 41 -3.08 33.88 -17.04
CA GLU A 41 -2.99 35.01 -18.02
C GLU A 41 -1.67 35.19 -18.85
N GLU A 42 -1.64 35.50 -20.16
CA GLU A 42 -2.56 36.24 -21.05
C GLU A 42 -2.26 36.01 -22.57
N ARG A 43 -3.31 36.05 -23.43
CA ARG A 43 -3.43 36.62 -24.82
C ARG A 43 -2.69 36.04 -26.07
N ARG A 44 -3.43 35.45 -27.03
CA ARG A 44 -4.11 36.05 -28.23
C ARG A 44 -4.47 35.03 -29.35
N SER A 45 -5.64 35.26 -29.96
CA SER A 45 -6.23 34.88 -31.28
C SER A 45 -5.37 34.11 -32.31
N SER A 46 -5.84 33.23 -33.21
CA SER A 46 -7.13 33.01 -33.88
C SER A 46 -7.04 31.70 -34.70
N GLY A 47 -8.15 31.00 -34.92
CA GLY A 47 -8.25 30.02 -36.02
C GLY A 47 -9.11 28.79 -35.70
N ARG A 48 -10.41 28.88 -36.00
CA ARG A 48 -11.32 27.73 -36.24
C ARG A 48 -11.02 27.19 -37.66
N PRO A 49 -11.11 25.88 -38.03
CA PRO A 49 -12.11 24.88 -37.60
C PRO A 49 -11.52 23.50 -37.24
N ALA A 50 -12.16 22.71 -36.38
CA ALA A 50 -13.05 21.63 -36.82
C ALA A 50 -13.77 21.03 -35.61
N ARG A 51 -15.00 20.60 -35.88
CA ARG A 51 -16.01 20.09 -34.96
C ARG A 51 -15.57 18.75 -34.36
N GLN A 52 -14.72 18.78 -33.34
CA GLN A 52 -14.43 17.61 -32.53
C GLN A 52 -15.53 17.50 -31.48
N ALA A 53 -16.27 16.41 -31.53
CA ALA A 53 -17.37 16.11 -30.65
C ALA A 53 -16.96 16.36 -29.19
N ASP A 54 -17.77 17.17 -28.54
CA ASP A 54 -17.77 17.47 -27.13
C ASP A 54 -17.99 16.14 -26.38
N ILE A 55 -16.91 15.37 -26.17
CA ILE A 55 -16.92 14.26 -25.21
C ILE A 55 -16.93 14.94 -23.85
N LYS A 56 -18.13 15.34 -23.45
CA LYS A 56 -18.48 15.66 -22.07
C LYS A 56 -17.90 14.51 -21.24
N PRO A 57 -17.04 14.77 -20.23
CA PRO A 57 -16.60 13.70 -19.33
C PRO A 57 -17.87 13.14 -18.70
N GLU A 58 -18.27 11.97 -19.17
CA GLU A 58 -19.43 11.26 -18.65
C GLU A 58 -19.14 11.08 -17.17
N LYS A 59 -19.96 11.70 -16.33
CA LYS A 59 -19.94 11.49 -14.88
C LYS A 59 -20.11 9.99 -14.66
N ARG A 60 -18.99 9.28 -14.57
CA ARG A 60 -18.93 7.84 -14.36
C ARG A 60 -19.74 7.59 -13.09
N ASP A 61 -20.86 6.87 -13.24
CA ASP A 61 -21.74 6.58 -12.11
C ASP A 61 -20.89 5.92 -11.01
N PRO A 62 -20.76 6.51 -9.82
CA PRO A 62 -19.93 5.96 -8.75
C PRO A 62 -20.40 4.56 -8.31
N ASN A 63 -21.58 4.12 -8.77
CA ASN A 63 -22.16 2.81 -8.53
C ASN A 63 -22.09 1.84 -9.73
N ALA A 64 -21.52 2.24 -10.87
CA ALA A 64 -21.29 1.30 -11.96
C ALA A 64 -20.23 0.28 -11.51
N ARG A 65 -20.62 -1.00 -11.45
CA ARG A 65 -19.69 -2.08 -11.13
C ARG A 65 -18.57 -2.06 -12.16
N LEU A 66 -17.35 -1.73 -11.71
CA LEU A 66 -16.18 -1.76 -12.56
C LEU A 66 -15.98 -3.21 -13.04
N GLY A 67 -16.03 -3.44 -14.36
CA GLY A 67 -15.72 -4.77 -14.92
C GLY A 67 -14.32 -5.20 -14.51
N PHE A 68 -14.07 -6.52 -14.39
CA PHE A 68 -12.80 -7.08 -13.94
C PHE A 68 -11.58 -6.47 -14.65
N GLY A 69 -11.61 -6.39 -15.98
CA GLY A 69 -10.52 -5.79 -16.77
C GLY A 69 -10.36 -4.28 -16.56
N ALA A 70 -11.46 -3.57 -16.31
CA ALA A 70 -11.40 -2.15 -15.94
C ALA A 70 -10.80 -1.97 -14.54
N ALA A 71 -11.14 -2.82 -13.57
CA ALA A 71 -10.55 -2.82 -12.23
C ALA A 71 -9.06 -3.18 -12.24
N PHE A 72 -8.65 -4.13 -13.09
CA PHE A 72 -7.24 -4.47 -13.30
C PHE A 72 -6.44 -3.26 -13.77
N ARG A 73 -6.93 -2.57 -14.82
CA ARG A 73 -6.27 -1.39 -15.39
C ARG A 73 -6.28 -0.20 -14.43
N GLU A 74 -7.38 0.01 -13.71
CA GLU A 74 -7.52 1.09 -12.72
C GLU A 74 -6.65 0.86 -11.48
N ALA A 75 -6.35 -0.39 -11.13
CA ALA A 75 -5.43 -0.70 -10.03
C ALA A 75 -3.97 -0.34 -10.34
N TYR A 76 -3.61 -0.19 -11.63
CA TYR A 76 -2.29 0.23 -12.05
C TYR A 76 -2.12 1.75 -11.90
N ARG A 77 -1.11 2.18 -11.12
CA ARG A 77 -0.79 3.59 -10.92
C ARG A 77 0.64 3.84 -11.43
N PRO A 78 0.88 4.88 -12.26
CA PRO A 78 2.23 5.21 -12.68
C PRO A 78 3.10 5.58 -11.47
N ALA A 79 4.33 5.09 -11.43
CA ALA A 79 5.26 5.38 -10.36
C ALA A 79 5.80 6.81 -10.49
N LYS A 80 5.62 7.63 -9.45
CA LYS A 80 6.13 9.00 -9.38
C LYS A 80 7.45 9.03 -8.60
N LEU A 81 8.51 8.54 -9.23
CA LEU A 81 9.81 8.32 -8.59
C LEU A 81 10.35 9.54 -7.83
N ARG A 82 10.20 10.75 -8.39
CA ARG A 82 10.74 11.98 -7.79
C ARG A 82 10.02 12.38 -6.52
N GLU A 83 8.69 12.41 -6.55
CA GLU A 83 7.86 12.76 -5.39
C GLU A 83 8.02 11.71 -4.28
N ASP A 84 8.10 10.44 -4.67
CA ASP A 84 8.22 9.32 -3.73
C ASP A 84 9.58 9.29 -3.02
N LEU A 85 10.67 9.68 -3.69
CA LEU A 85 12.01 9.78 -3.08
C LEU A 85 12.11 10.89 -2.02
N VAL A 86 11.44 12.01 -2.21
CA VAL A 86 11.41 13.10 -1.22
C VAL A 86 10.72 12.66 0.07
N LEU A 87 9.76 11.75 -0.05
CA LEU A 87 8.96 11.24 1.07
C LEU A 87 9.60 10.05 1.78
N LEU A 88 10.70 9.51 1.24
CA LEU A 88 11.43 8.36 1.74
C LEU A 88 11.72 8.39 3.26
N PRO A 89 12.22 9.47 3.88
CA PRO A 89 12.46 9.49 5.33
C PRO A 89 11.17 9.31 6.15
N LYS A 90 10.05 9.85 5.67
CA LYS A 90 8.74 9.64 6.30
C LYS A 90 8.22 8.22 6.05
N LEU A 91 8.58 7.59 4.94
CA LEU A 91 8.21 6.21 4.63
C LEU A 91 8.94 5.19 5.54
N LEU A 92 10.22 5.43 5.85
CA LEU A 92 11.02 4.57 6.73
C LEU A 92 10.50 4.53 8.18
N THR A 93 9.69 5.50 8.59
CA THR A 93 9.08 5.53 9.94
C THR A 93 7.68 4.92 9.97
N THR A 94 7.17 4.43 8.84
CA THR A 94 5.84 3.80 8.80
C THR A 94 5.81 2.46 9.52
N ARG A 95 4.68 2.16 10.18
CA ARG A 95 4.47 0.87 10.86
C ARG A 95 4.66 -0.32 9.93
N ALA A 96 4.28 -0.18 8.65
CA ALA A 96 4.46 -1.23 7.65
C ALA A 96 5.94 -1.56 7.42
N PHE A 97 6.78 -0.53 7.26
CA PHE A 97 8.21 -0.70 7.09
C PHE A 97 8.87 -1.28 8.35
N VAL A 98 8.51 -0.76 9.52
CA VAL A 98 9.04 -1.25 10.81
C VAL A 98 8.63 -2.71 11.03
N ALA A 99 7.36 -3.07 10.80
CA ALA A 99 6.89 -4.45 10.94
C ALA A 99 7.59 -5.41 9.98
N ALA A 100 7.76 -5.03 8.71
CA ALA A 100 8.49 -5.84 7.74
C ALA A 100 9.96 -6.02 8.14
N THR A 101 10.60 -4.95 8.59
CA THR A 101 12.00 -4.98 9.05
C THR A 101 12.16 -5.87 10.27
N LEU A 102 11.29 -5.72 11.27
CA LEU A 102 11.28 -6.57 12.47
C LEU A 102 11.07 -8.04 12.12
N LEU A 103 10.27 -8.35 11.09
CA LEU A 103 10.06 -9.72 10.65
C LEU A 103 11.34 -10.33 10.08
N GLY A 104 12.13 -9.57 9.32
CA GLY A 104 13.46 -9.99 8.87
C GLY A 104 14.41 -10.28 10.04
N PHE A 105 14.46 -9.39 11.03
CA PHE A 105 15.24 -9.63 12.25
C PHE A 105 14.74 -10.85 13.05
N ALA A 106 13.44 -11.10 13.09
CA ALA A 106 12.87 -12.27 13.76
C ALA A 106 13.32 -13.58 13.08
N GLY A 107 13.32 -13.64 11.74
CA GLY A 107 13.83 -14.82 11.01
C GLY A 107 15.30 -15.09 11.29
N ALA A 108 16.11 -14.03 11.30
CA ALA A 108 17.53 -14.11 11.68
C ALA A 108 17.71 -14.58 13.14
N ALA A 109 16.97 -13.99 14.08
CA ALA A 109 17.05 -14.34 15.49
C ALA A 109 16.64 -15.80 15.77
N LEU A 110 15.62 -16.31 15.07
CA LEU A 110 15.18 -17.70 15.19
C LEU A 110 16.26 -18.68 14.74
N LEU A 111 16.95 -18.39 13.63
CA LEU A 111 18.06 -19.21 13.16
C LEU A 111 19.21 -19.27 14.18
N VAL A 112 19.53 -18.12 14.79
CA VAL A 112 20.60 -18.02 15.80
C VAL A 112 20.22 -18.70 17.11
N ALA A 113 18.96 -18.55 17.55
CA ALA A 113 18.47 -19.12 18.80
C ALA A 113 18.29 -20.64 18.74
N PHE A 114 17.93 -21.18 17.57
CA PHE A 114 17.63 -22.60 17.37
C PHE A 114 18.39 -23.16 16.15
N PRO A 115 19.73 -23.24 16.20
CA PRO A 115 20.51 -23.77 15.09
C PRO A 115 20.22 -25.26 14.89
N GLY A 116 20.02 -25.67 13.63
CA GLY A 116 19.73 -27.07 13.27
C GLY A 116 18.27 -27.52 13.45
N TYR A 117 17.36 -26.61 13.83
CA TYR A 117 15.92 -26.89 13.82
C TYR A 117 15.31 -26.54 12.46
N ASP A 118 14.58 -27.48 11.84
CA ASP A 118 14.01 -27.28 10.51
C ASP A 118 13.10 -26.05 10.43
N GLY A 119 12.36 -25.74 11.51
CA GLY A 119 11.49 -24.57 11.56
C GLY A 119 12.24 -23.24 11.59
N SER A 120 13.46 -23.18 12.12
CA SER A 120 14.27 -21.96 12.14
C SER A 120 14.94 -21.73 10.78
N ALA A 121 15.38 -22.80 10.11
CA ALA A 121 15.84 -22.75 8.73
C ALA A 121 14.73 -22.28 7.78
N PHE A 122 13.52 -22.84 7.91
CA PHE A 122 12.36 -22.42 7.15
C PHE A 122 11.98 -20.95 7.42
N ALA A 123 12.01 -20.51 8.69
CA ALA A 123 11.75 -19.12 9.03
C ALA A 123 12.80 -18.18 8.42
N PHE A 124 14.07 -18.58 8.40
CA PHE A 124 15.13 -17.80 7.75
C PHE A 124 14.92 -17.72 6.24
N GLU A 125 14.57 -18.83 5.59
CA GLU A 125 14.27 -18.87 4.16
C GLU A 125 13.08 -17.97 3.80
N LEU A 126 12.00 -18.04 4.59
CA LEU A 126 10.77 -17.29 4.36
C LEU A 126 10.89 -15.78 4.66
N LEU A 127 11.78 -15.39 5.59
CA LEU A 127 11.82 -14.03 6.15
C LEU A 127 13.10 -13.25 5.79
N VAL A 128 14.20 -13.93 5.44
CA VAL A 128 15.51 -13.27 5.26
C VAL A 128 16.09 -13.54 3.88
N TRP A 129 15.83 -14.71 3.29
CA TRP A 129 16.47 -15.10 2.03
C TRP A 129 16.19 -14.07 0.91
N PRO A 130 17.24 -13.44 0.33
CA PRO A 130 17.05 -12.40 -0.67
C PRO A 130 16.26 -12.91 -1.87
N GLY A 131 15.21 -12.18 -2.26
CA GLY A 131 14.36 -12.50 -3.41
C GLY A 131 13.30 -13.59 -3.18
N ALA A 132 13.48 -14.45 -2.17
CA ALA A 132 12.52 -15.48 -1.78
C ALA A 132 11.73 -15.15 -0.51
N ALA A 133 12.19 -14.17 0.28
CA ALA A 133 11.45 -13.70 1.43
C ALA A 133 10.14 -13.05 0.97
N ILE A 134 9.03 -13.78 1.05
CA ILE A 134 7.74 -13.27 0.58
C ILE A 134 7.05 -12.50 1.72
N ALA A 135 7.15 -12.96 2.95
CA ALA A 135 6.34 -12.43 4.04
C ALA A 135 6.66 -10.96 4.40
N PRO A 136 7.93 -10.55 4.58
CA PRO A 136 8.24 -9.16 4.90
C PRO A 136 7.87 -8.21 3.75
N GLN A 137 8.07 -8.66 2.51
CA GLN A 137 7.77 -7.94 1.28
C GLN A 137 6.26 -7.73 1.13
N LEU A 138 5.46 -8.74 1.44
CA LEU A 138 4.00 -8.63 1.47
C LEU A 138 3.54 -7.67 2.54
N VAL A 139 4.10 -7.72 3.76
CA VAL A 139 3.74 -6.78 4.84
C VAL A 139 4.09 -5.35 4.45
N ALA A 140 5.30 -5.14 3.92
CA ALA A 140 5.76 -3.83 3.45
C ALA A 140 4.87 -3.29 2.32
N GLY A 141 4.53 -4.12 1.33
CA GLY A 141 3.74 -3.71 0.17
C GLY A 141 2.25 -3.54 0.45
N PHE A 142 1.65 -4.44 1.24
CA PHE A 142 0.21 -4.45 1.49
C PHE A 142 -0.22 -3.28 2.39
N PHE A 143 0.57 -2.96 3.41
CA PHE A 143 0.28 -1.87 4.35
C PHE A 143 0.92 -0.52 3.96
N ALA A 144 1.59 -0.44 2.80
CA ALA A 144 2.15 0.80 2.30
C ALA A 144 1.04 1.83 2.00
N PRO A 145 1.10 3.05 2.56
CA PRO A 145 0.20 4.13 2.16
C PRO A 145 0.52 4.59 0.73
N ARG A 146 1.80 4.74 0.39
CA ARG A 146 2.33 5.14 -0.93
C ARG A 146 3.71 4.53 -1.18
N ALA A 147 4.15 4.53 -2.45
CA ALA A 147 5.45 4.03 -2.90
C ALA A 147 5.85 2.63 -2.35
N SER A 148 4.95 1.66 -2.46
CA SER A 148 5.19 0.28 -2.00
C SER A 148 6.46 -0.35 -2.60
N TYR A 149 6.82 0.05 -3.82
CA TYR A 149 8.03 -0.38 -4.49
C TYR A 149 9.31 0.11 -3.75
N LEU A 150 9.32 1.33 -3.22
CA LEU A 150 10.45 1.83 -2.41
C LEU A 150 10.55 1.12 -1.06
N LEU A 151 9.41 0.84 -0.42
CA LEU A 151 9.42 0.07 0.83
C LEU A 151 9.94 -1.35 0.61
N GLY A 152 9.50 -2.02 -0.45
CA GLY A 152 10.01 -3.34 -0.82
C GLY A 152 11.51 -3.33 -1.14
N PHE A 153 11.98 -2.30 -1.84
CA PHE A 153 13.41 -2.11 -2.12
C PHE A 153 14.22 -1.91 -0.84
N GLY A 154 13.76 -1.03 0.06
CA GLY A 154 14.43 -0.75 1.34
C GLY A 154 14.47 -1.97 2.26
N VAL A 155 13.37 -2.72 2.36
CA VAL A 155 13.31 -3.97 3.12
C VAL A 155 14.24 -5.02 2.51
N GLY A 156 14.27 -5.14 1.17
CA GLY A 156 15.19 -6.04 0.48
C GLY A 156 16.66 -5.70 0.71
N LEU A 157 17.02 -4.41 0.79
CA LEU A 157 18.38 -3.99 1.16
C LEU A 157 18.73 -4.39 2.60
N ILE A 158 17.82 -4.18 3.54
CA ILE A 158 18.04 -4.57 4.94
C ILE A 158 18.19 -6.09 5.05
N GLN A 159 17.35 -6.87 4.35
CA GLN A 159 17.50 -8.32 4.29
C GLN A 159 18.83 -8.74 3.68
N GLY A 160 19.30 -8.06 2.63
CA GLY A 160 20.63 -8.28 2.06
C GLY A 160 21.74 -8.10 3.11
N VAL A 161 21.67 -7.05 3.92
CA VAL A 161 22.60 -6.82 5.04
C VAL A 161 22.49 -7.93 6.10
N ILE A 162 21.29 -8.28 6.54
CA ILE A 162 21.08 -9.34 7.55
C ILE A 162 21.61 -10.69 7.03
N PHE A 163 21.24 -11.07 5.81
CA PHE A 163 21.62 -12.31 5.16
C PHE A 163 23.15 -12.43 5.02
N THR A 164 23.79 -11.41 4.46
CA THR A 164 25.25 -11.40 4.28
C THR A 164 25.99 -11.39 5.62
N THR A 165 25.51 -10.63 6.60
CA THR A 165 26.08 -10.62 7.95
C THR A 165 26.01 -12.00 8.59
N ILE A 166 24.85 -12.68 8.53
CA ILE A 166 24.71 -14.02 9.11
C ILE A 166 25.63 -15.03 8.43
N LEU A 167 25.67 -15.07 7.09
CA LEU A 167 26.51 -16.05 6.40
C LEU A 167 28.00 -15.81 6.61
N THR A 168 28.44 -14.56 6.70
CA THR A 168 29.87 -14.24 6.87
C THR A 168 30.35 -14.37 8.31
N THR A 169 29.48 -14.16 9.30
CA THR A 169 29.90 -14.18 10.73
C THR A 169 29.51 -15.46 11.45
N LEU A 170 28.42 -16.11 11.04
CA LEU A 170 27.89 -17.32 11.66
C LEU A 170 27.89 -18.53 10.72
N GLY A 171 28.25 -18.38 9.43
CA GLY A 171 28.24 -19.46 8.44
C GLY A 171 28.99 -20.70 8.90
N ASP A 172 30.20 -20.54 9.45
CA ASP A 172 31.01 -21.67 9.96
C ASP A 172 30.31 -22.44 11.09
N ARG A 173 29.63 -21.72 11.99
CA ARG A 173 28.90 -22.32 13.12
C ARG A 173 27.62 -23.02 12.68
N LEU A 174 27.04 -22.57 11.57
CA LEU A 174 25.81 -23.09 10.99
C LEU A 174 26.06 -24.20 9.94
N GLY A 175 27.33 -24.57 9.69
CA GLY A 175 27.69 -25.52 8.64
C GLY A 175 27.44 -24.99 7.21
N ALA A 176 27.28 -23.67 7.08
CA ALA A 176 26.99 -22.95 5.85
C ALA A 176 28.15 -22.00 5.49
N ALA A 177 29.38 -22.44 5.74
CA ALA A 177 30.59 -21.69 5.41
C ALA A 177 30.60 -21.36 3.92
N VAL A 178 30.76 -20.08 3.59
CA VAL A 178 30.74 -19.60 2.21
C VAL A 178 32.17 -19.57 1.67
N PRO A 179 32.46 -20.31 0.60
CA PRO A 179 33.75 -20.22 -0.08
C PRO A 179 33.97 -18.82 -0.70
N PRO A 180 35.21 -18.29 -0.72
CA PRO A 180 35.50 -16.95 -1.25
C PRO A 180 35.01 -16.72 -2.68
N GLU A 181 35.06 -17.75 -3.53
CA GLU A 181 34.60 -17.72 -4.91
C GLU A 181 33.08 -17.48 -5.06
N GLN A 182 32.30 -17.82 -4.03
CA GLN A 182 30.85 -17.61 -4.02
C GLN A 182 30.45 -16.24 -3.45
N MET A 183 31.39 -15.51 -2.85
CA MET A 183 31.12 -14.22 -2.20
C MET A 183 30.54 -13.20 -3.18
N SER A 184 31.07 -13.11 -4.40
CA SER A 184 30.57 -12.20 -5.43
C SER A 184 29.12 -12.51 -5.80
N ASN A 185 28.77 -13.80 -5.93
CA ASN A 185 27.42 -14.25 -6.22
C ASN A 185 26.47 -13.96 -5.05
N LEU A 186 26.90 -14.16 -3.80
CA LEU A 186 26.08 -13.84 -2.62
C LEU A 186 25.84 -12.34 -2.49
N LEU A 187 26.85 -11.50 -2.76
CA LEU A 187 26.68 -10.06 -2.76
C LEU A 187 25.71 -9.62 -3.87
N PHE A 188 25.81 -10.24 -5.06
CA PHE A 188 24.85 -10.01 -6.14
C PHE A 188 23.43 -10.43 -5.73
N LEU A 189 23.27 -11.61 -5.13
CA LEU A 189 21.98 -12.11 -4.65
C LEU A 189 21.39 -11.18 -3.56
N GLY A 190 22.21 -10.77 -2.59
CA GLY A 190 21.80 -9.96 -1.45
C GLY A 190 21.51 -8.50 -1.79
N PHE A 191 22.29 -7.87 -2.68
CA PHE A 191 22.22 -6.43 -2.93
C PHE A 191 21.67 -6.05 -4.30
N VAL A 192 21.56 -7.00 -5.23
CA VAL A 192 20.91 -6.78 -6.53
C VAL A 192 19.61 -7.56 -6.57
N SER A 193 19.66 -8.89 -6.58
CA SER A 193 18.46 -9.70 -6.74
C SER A 193 17.43 -9.46 -5.62
N GLY A 194 17.88 -9.38 -4.36
CA GLY A 194 17.03 -9.13 -3.18
C GLY A 194 16.22 -7.84 -3.26
N PRO A 195 16.86 -6.66 -3.37
CA PRO A 195 16.15 -5.38 -3.43
C PRO A 195 15.22 -5.26 -4.63
N PHE A 196 15.62 -5.70 -5.82
CA PHE A 196 14.76 -5.67 -7.01
C PHE A 196 13.58 -6.65 -6.89
N GLY A 197 13.81 -7.86 -6.36
CA GLY A 197 12.74 -8.80 -6.03
C GLY A 197 11.77 -8.22 -5.01
N GLY A 198 12.29 -7.64 -3.92
CA GLY A 198 11.49 -7.00 -2.88
C GLY A 198 10.64 -5.85 -3.41
N MET A 199 11.22 -5.01 -4.27
CA MET A 199 10.52 -3.93 -4.97
C MET A 199 9.30 -4.46 -5.77
N LEU A 200 9.51 -5.52 -6.57
CA LEU A 200 8.47 -6.11 -7.41
C LEU A 200 7.37 -6.80 -6.59
N PHE A 201 7.74 -7.56 -5.55
CA PHE A 201 6.77 -8.24 -4.69
C PHE A 201 5.92 -7.24 -3.90
N ALA A 202 6.54 -6.20 -3.33
CA ALA A 202 5.79 -5.17 -2.60
C ALA A 202 4.88 -4.34 -3.52
N ALA A 203 5.34 -4.04 -4.75
CA ALA A 203 4.51 -3.41 -5.77
C ALA A 203 3.29 -4.28 -6.12
N SER A 204 3.51 -5.58 -6.33
CA SER A 204 2.46 -6.56 -6.64
C SER A 204 1.45 -6.68 -5.49
N ALA A 205 1.91 -6.68 -4.24
CA ALA A 205 1.04 -6.72 -3.07
C ALA A 205 0.12 -5.49 -2.97
N ALA A 206 0.68 -4.30 -3.22
CA ALA A 206 -0.10 -3.06 -3.23
C ALA A 206 -1.12 -3.03 -4.38
N TRP A 207 -0.72 -3.52 -5.56
CA TRP A 207 -1.61 -3.68 -6.71
C TRP A 207 -2.76 -4.64 -6.38
N TYR A 208 -2.46 -5.81 -5.80
CA TYR A 208 -3.46 -6.81 -5.40
C TYR A 208 -4.46 -6.25 -4.39
N ARG A 209 -3.98 -5.50 -3.37
CA ARG A 209 -4.86 -4.81 -2.41
C ARG A 209 -5.86 -3.88 -3.11
N ARG A 210 -5.40 -3.05 -4.05
CA ARG A 210 -6.25 -2.11 -4.80
C ARG A 210 -7.23 -2.81 -5.71
N PHE A 211 -6.76 -3.86 -6.40
CA PHE A 211 -7.57 -4.70 -7.24
C PHE A 211 -8.71 -5.36 -6.43
N LEU A 212 -8.41 -5.90 -5.26
CA LEU A 212 -9.42 -6.42 -4.33
C LEU A 212 -10.37 -5.32 -3.86
N ALA A 213 -9.88 -4.12 -3.54
CA ALA A 213 -10.73 -3.02 -3.13
C ALA A 213 -11.71 -2.59 -4.23
N LEU A 214 -11.32 -2.64 -5.50
CA LEU A 214 -12.17 -2.29 -6.64
C LEU A 214 -13.19 -3.38 -6.97
N THR A 215 -12.81 -4.65 -6.85
CA THR A 215 -13.67 -5.81 -7.14
C THR A 215 -14.64 -6.15 -6.01
N SER A 216 -14.24 -5.89 -4.75
CA SER A 216 -15.05 -6.13 -3.55
C SER A 216 -16.00 -4.99 -3.20
N ARG A 217 -16.09 -3.92 -4.01
CA ARG A 217 -17.10 -2.85 -3.85
C ARG A 217 -18.51 -3.46 -3.95
N ARG A 218 -18.99 -3.99 -2.82
CA ARG A 218 -20.41 -4.19 -2.56
C ARG A 218 -21.05 -2.81 -2.62
N PRO A 219 -22.09 -2.60 -3.44
CA PRO A 219 -22.85 -1.37 -3.38
C PRO A 219 -23.33 -1.22 -1.93
N ALA A 220 -22.85 -0.19 -1.23
CA ALA A 220 -23.34 0.15 0.09
C ALA A 220 -24.86 0.29 -0.06
N SER A 221 -25.57 -0.63 0.57
CA SER A 221 -27.01 -0.78 0.48
C SER A 221 -27.70 0.57 0.60
N ARG A 222 -28.42 0.96 -0.47
CA ARG A 222 -29.38 2.08 -0.52
C ARG A 222 -30.58 1.84 0.42
N THR A 223 -30.33 1.53 1.69
CA THR A 223 -31.35 1.28 2.70
C THR A 223 -31.42 2.49 3.64
N SER A 224 -31.80 3.64 3.13
CA SER A 224 -32.18 4.76 4.01
C SER A 224 -33.23 5.73 3.46
N SER A 225 -33.94 5.41 2.36
CA SER A 225 -34.93 6.33 1.78
C SER A 225 -36.36 5.81 1.65
N ARG A 226 -36.70 4.61 2.15
CA ARG A 226 -38.07 4.06 2.01
C ARG A 226 -38.95 4.02 3.27
N SER A 227 -38.46 4.38 4.45
CA SER A 227 -39.26 4.23 5.69
C SER A 227 -40.02 5.48 6.17
N THR A 228 -39.84 6.65 5.54
CA THR A 228 -40.51 7.88 6.01
C THR A 228 -41.79 8.22 5.23
N SER A 229 -41.93 7.78 3.97
CA SER A 229 -43.12 8.07 3.15
C SER A 229 -44.35 7.26 3.57
N GLN A 230 -44.16 6.00 3.98
CA GLN A 230 -45.27 5.10 4.30
C GLN A 230 -45.91 5.34 5.68
N ARG A 231 -45.24 6.10 6.55
CA ARG A 231 -45.74 6.40 7.91
C ARG A 231 -46.63 7.64 7.97
N ARG A 232 -46.81 8.34 6.84
CA ARG A 232 -47.62 9.56 6.73
C ARG A 232 -49.01 9.32 6.11
N SER A 233 -49.25 8.15 5.49
CA SER A 233 -50.56 7.78 4.94
C SER A 233 -51.43 6.94 5.88
N ALA A 234 -50.87 6.42 6.97
CA ALA A 234 -51.61 5.62 7.97
C ALA A 234 -52.18 6.48 9.12
N ARG A 235 -52.24 7.80 8.95
CA ARG A 235 -52.77 8.75 9.93
C ARG A 235 -53.64 9.79 9.22
N ARG A 236 -54.71 9.30 8.60
CA ARG A 236 -55.89 10.07 8.23
C ARG A 236 -57.10 9.29 8.68
#